data_AF-A0A1Y0YDZ6-F1
#
_entry.id   AF-A0A1Y0YDZ6-F1
#
_cell.length_a   1.000
_cell.length_b   1.000
_cell.length_c   1.000
_cell.angle_alpha   90.00
_cell.angle_beta   90.00
_cell.angle_gamma   90.00
#
_symmetry.space_group_name_H-M   'P 1'
#
loop_
_entity.id
_entity.type
_entity.pdbx_description
1 polymer ?
#
loop_
_entity_poly.entity_id
_entity_poly.type
_entity_poly.pdbx_seq_one_letter_code
_entity_poly.pdbx_strand_id
1 'polypeptide(L)' 'MAVSKKTNTEAKKAPQEEREALFYIEDLREHAKELFGIKPEVLDGALFHVKEEQISKPEASQLIQTFLAKEVMN' A
#
# COMPACT_ATOMS: atom_id res chain seq x y z
N MET A 1 28.01 -20.43 -28.58
CA MET A 1 26.70 -20.94 -28.14
C MET A 1 26.04 -19.89 -27.26
N ALA A 2 24.90 -19.38 -27.70
CA ALA A 2 24.07 -18.44 -26.95
C ALA A 2 23.26 -19.21 -25.88
N VAL A 3 23.08 -18.63 -24.70
CA VAL A 3 21.75 -18.50 -24.07
C VAL A 3 21.74 -17.29 -23.13
N SER A 4 20.95 -16.28 -23.50
CA SER A 4 20.43 -15.24 -22.61
C SER A 4 19.47 -15.83 -21.58
N LYS A 5 19.27 -15.17 -20.42
CA LYS A 5 17.96 -15.03 -19.77
C LYS A 5 17.99 -13.95 -18.67
N LYS A 6 17.35 -12.83 -18.98
CA LYS A 6 16.65 -11.93 -18.03
C LYS A 6 15.65 -12.75 -17.20
N THR A 7 15.46 -12.37 -15.94
CA THR A 7 14.22 -12.47 -15.11
C THR A 7 14.63 -12.37 -13.64
N ASN A 8 13.95 -11.75 -12.69
CA ASN A 8 12.73 -10.97 -12.63
C ASN A 8 12.63 -10.60 -11.14
N THR A 9 12.30 -9.34 -10.84
CA THR A 9 11.55 -8.87 -9.66
C THR A 9 11.42 -9.85 -8.50
N GLU A 10 12.09 -9.57 -7.38
CA GLU A 10 11.80 -10.14 -6.06
C GLU A 10 10.43 -9.65 -5.56
N ALA A 11 9.37 -10.07 -6.25
CA ALA A 11 8.04 -10.16 -5.67
C ALA A 11 8.08 -11.36 -4.72
N LYS A 12 8.59 -11.15 -3.50
CA LYS A 12 8.45 -12.09 -2.39
C LYS A 12 6.97 -12.14 -2.01
N LYS A 13 6.22 -12.97 -2.73
CA LYS A 13 5.02 -13.63 -2.21
C LYS A 13 5.47 -14.48 -1.02
N ALA A 14 5.34 -13.95 0.18
CA ALA A 14 5.30 -14.75 1.38
C ALA A 14 3.85 -15.26 1.57
N PRO A 15 3.62 -16.58 1.65
CA PRO A 15 2.37 -17.14 2.12
C PRO A 15 2.41 -17.19 3.65
N GLN A 16 1.73 -16.26 4.32
CA GLN A 16 1.50 -16.30 5.77
C GLN A 16 0.14 -15.64 5.98
N GLU A 17 -0.89 -16.44 6.21
CA GLU A 17 -1.41 -16.76 7.55
C GLU A 17 -2.05 -15.49 8.12
N GLU A 18 -3.34 -15.59 8.48
CA GLU A 18 -4.25 -14.55 8.95
C GLU A 18 -3.81 -13.86 10.26
N ARG A 19 -2.56 -13.42 10.33
CA ARG A 19 -2.07 -12.41 11.26
C ARG A 19 -2.23 -11.11 10.53
N GLU A 20 -2.87 -10.16 11.16
CA GLU A 20 -3.07 -8.80 10.68
C GLU A 20 -1.71 -8.26 10.20
N ALA A 21 -1.45 -8.39 8.89
CA ALA A 21 -0.16 -8.08 8.31
C ALA A 21 -0.03 -6.56 8.34
N LEU A 22 0.70 -6.07 9.35
CA LEU A 22 1.10 -4.69 9.47
C LEU A 22 2.17 -4.42 8.42
N PHE A 23 1.90 -3.48 7.53
CA PHE A 23 2.82 -3.04 6.49
C PHE A 23 3.36 -1.67 6.88
N TYR A 24 4.65 -1.44 6.60
CA TYR A 24 5.22 -0.10 6.76
C TYR A 24 4.51 0.88 5.83
N ILE A 25 4.24 2.08 6.34
CA ILE A 25 3.61 3.15 5.55
C ILE A 25 4.46 3.49 4.34
N GLU A 26 5.79 3.44 4.45
CA GLU A 26 6.71 3.67 3.34
C GLU A 26 6.50 2.67 2.18
N ASP A 27 6.35 1.39 2.50
CA ASP A 27 6.12 0.32 1.52
C ASP A 27 4.75 0.49 0.85
N LEU A 28 3.73 0.80 1.65
CA LEU A 28 2.40 1.15 1.15
C LEU A 28 2.42 2.41 0.29
N ARG A 29 3.30 3.38 0.59
CA ARG A 29 3.48 4.63 -0.15
C ARG A 29 4.14 4.41 -1.50
N GLU A 30 5.21 3.61 -1.54
CA GLU A 30 5.86 3.21 -2.80
C GLU A 30 4.90 2.45 -3.71
N HIS A 31 4.07 1.59 -3.13
CA HIS A 31 3.09 0.80 -3.84
C HIS A 31 1.67 1.40 -3.85
N ALA A 32 1.48 2.65 -3.42
CA ALA A 32 0.14 3.23 -3.19
C ALA A 32 -0.73 3.23 -4.46
N LYS A 33 -0.09 3.56 -5.58
CA LYS A 33 -0.71 3.61 -6.90
C LYS A 33 -1.07 2.22 -7.43
N GLU A 34 -0.27 1.21 -7.12
CA GLU A 34 -0.48 -0.15 -7.60
C GLU A 34 -1.44 -0.94 -6.71
N LEU A 35 -1.38 -0.74 -5.39
CA LEU A 35 -2.22 -1.42 -4.39
C LEU A 35 -3.61 -0.81 -4.25
N PHE A 36 -3.72 0.52 -4.30
CA PHE A 36 -4.97 1.24 -4.01
C PHE A 36 -5.42 2.15 -5.14
N GLY A 37 -4.63 2.31 -6.21
CA GLY A 37 -4.97 3.19 -7.34
C GLY A 37 -4.86 4.69 -7.02
N ILE A 38 -4.24 5.05 -5.88
CA ILE A 38 -4.13 6.44 -5.41
C ILE A 38 -2.72 7.00 -5.57
N LYS A 39 -2.58 8.32 -5.44
CA LYS A 39 -1.25 8.93 -5.30
C LYS A 39 -0.70 8.69 -3.89
N PRO A 40 0.63 8.60 -3.73
CA PRO A 40 1.25 8.55 -2.41
C PRO A 40 0.88 9.76 -1.53
N GLU A 41 0.58 10.92 -2.13
CA GLU A 41 0.09 12.11 -1.43
C GLU A 41 -1.28 11.89 -0.78
N VAL A 42 -2.16 11.11 -1.42
CA VAL A 42 -3.48 10.76 -0.88
C VAL A 42 -3.33 9.75 0.25
N LEU A 43 -2.40 8.80 0.12
CA LEU A 43 -2.07 7.87 1.21
C LEU A 43 -1.56 8.65 2.43
N ASP A 44 -0.62 9.57 2.22
CA ASP A 44 -0.06 10.43 3.27
C ASP A 44 -1.16 11.27 3.95
N GLY A 45 -2.07 11.87 3.16
CA GLY A 45 -3.23 12.60 3.68
C GLY A 45 -4.22 11.71 4.46
N ALA A 46 -4.46 10.49 3.98
CA ALA A 46 -5.33 9.52 4.65
C ALA A 46 -4.72 9.00 5.96
N LEU A 47 -3.39 8.82 5.99
CA LEU A 47 -2.63 8.36 7.15
C LEU A 47 -2.09 9.51 8.01
N PHE A 48 -2.38 10.77 7.68
CA PHE A 48 -1.86 11.94 8.39
C PHE A 48 -2.19 11.94 9.90
N HIS A 49 -3.31 11.32 10.29
CA HIS A 49 -3.72 11.20 11.68
C HIS A 49 -3.22 9.92 12.37
N VAL A 50 -2.63 9.00 11.61
CA VAL A 50 -2.04 7.75 12.11
C VAL A 50 -0.63 8.06 12.59
N LYS A 51 -0.38 7.82 13.88
CA LYS A 51 0.95 8.00 14.50
C LYS A 51 1.83 6.77 14.39
N GLU A 52 1.26 5.67 13.91
CA GLU A 52 1.94 4.41 13.73
C GLU A 52 2.70 4.43 12.40
N GLU A 53 3.91 3.86 12.41
CA GLU A 53 4.73 3.74 11.19
C GLU A 53 4.31 2.52 10.35
N GLN A 54 3.44 1.67 10.91
CA GLN A 54 2.91 0.48 10.27
C GLN A 54 1.40 0.45 10.39
N ILE A 55 0.74 -0.01 9.33
CA ILE A 55 -0.70 -0.14 9.27
C ILE A 55 -1.09 -1.37 8.48
N SER A 56 -2.20 -2.00 8.84
CA SER A 56 -2.72 -3.12 8.08
C SER A 56 -3.33 -2.65 6.74
N LYS A 57 -3.24 -3.50 5.71
CA LYS A 57 -3.83 -3.23 4.40
C LYS A 57 -5.34 -2.86 4.45
N PRO A 58 -6.22 -3.57 5.19
CA PRO A 58 -7.64 -3.20 5.25
C PRO A 58 -7.88 -1.87 5.96
N GLU A 59 -7.08 -1.54 6.98
CA GLU A 59 -7.20 -0.31 7.74
C GLU A 59 -6.73 0.90 6.92
N ALA A 60 -5.60 0.78 6.23
CA ALA A 60 -5.17 1.76 5.23
C ALA A 60 -6.24 1.96 4.15
N SER A 61 -6.83 0.88 3.63
CA SER A 61 -7.90 0.97 2.62
C SER A 61 -9.13 1.73 3.14
N GLN A 62 -9.50 1.54 4.40
CA GLN A 62 -10.62 2.26 5.03
C GLN A 62 -10.32 3.74 5.21
N LEU A 63 -9.12 4.08 5.67
CA LEU A 63 -8.69 5.47 5.84
C LEU A 63 -8.62 6.20 4.50
N ILE A 64 -8.05 5.55 3.48
CA ILE A 64 -8.00 6.06 2.11
C ILE A 64 -9.43 6.31 1.59
N GLN A 65 -10.33 5.33 1.72
CA GLN A 65 -11.72 5.49 1.27
C GLN A 65 -12.43 6.61 2.02
N THR A 66 -12.22 6.72 3.32
CA THR A 66 -12.79 7.81 4.14
C THR A 66 -12.27 9.17 3.69
N PHE A 67 -10.97 9.26 3.40
CA PHE A 67 -10.33 10.46 2.88
C PHE A 67 -10.89 10.86 1.50
N LEU A 68 -10.97 9.91 0.57
CA LEU A 68 -11.53 10.13 -0.77
C LEU A 68 -13.03 10.46 -0.74
N ALA A 69 -13.81 9.76 0.09
CA ALA A 69 -15.25 10.02 0.22
C ALA A 69 -15.54 11.42 0.76
N LYS A 70 -14.67 11.93 1.65
CA LYS A 70 -14.74 13.31 2.15
C LYS A 70 -14.49 14.34 1.04
N GLU A 71 -13.68 14.03 0.03
CA GLU A 71 -13.47 14.91 -1.14
C GLU A 71 -14.57 14.79 -2.21
N VAL A 72 -15.31 13.68 -2.29
CA VAL A 72 -16.33 13.44 -3.35
C VAL A 72 -17.73 13.95 -2.99
N MET A 73 -18.02 14.24 -1.72
CA MET A 73 -19.30 14.87 -1.30
C MET A 73 -19.29 16.40 -1.42
N ASN A 74 -18.86 16.92 -2.57
CA ASN A 74 -18.90 18.36 -2.85
C ASN A 74 -19.62 18.68 -4.16
#